data_AF-A0A5B1QWQ1-F1
#
_entry.id   AF-A0A5B1QWQ1-F1
#
_cell.length_a   1.000
_cell.length_b   1.000
_cell.length_c   1.000
_cell.angle_alpha   90.00
_cell.angle_beta   90.00
_cell.angle_gamma   90.00
#
_symmetry.space_group_name_H-M   'P 1'
#
loop_
_entity.id
_entity.type
_entity.pdbx_description
1 polymer ?
#
loop_
_entity_poly.entity_id
_entity_poly.type
_entity_poly.pdbx_seq_one_letter_code
_entity_poly.pdbx_strand_id
1 'polypeptide(L)'
;TYLNSLLLANAIQAIGTLISTQWVVQGAVTPGTLCSIQGGVKQAGNVGAALWSFMLAVHAFNLIFLRVDVSTLAKWITIVVGWLAVVLVVIIGPLAIENKARGPYFGISGYWCWITDEYPAEQTFLEYFFEWLSAFLSFVLYTFSLLRVRGNLIRDINGRWRLRFVPRGESWQLAIGRDMIDAAMVRVASIVVWYPVAYTLLILPITIARFASYAGAQVPTWATLLCDVIFSLSGFVNFMLAIITSRMFPDFRALPHFATPRRGLDNSGPGALGITPFML
;
A
#
# COMPACT_ATOMS: atom_id res chain seq x y z
N THR A 1 14.43 3.71 -0.56
CA THR A 1 13.16 4.42 -0.25
C THR A 1 12.05 3.39 -0.15
N TYR A 2 10.93 3.71 0.50
CA TYR A 2 9.80 2.76 0.65
C TYR A 2 9.22 2.33 -0.71
N LEU A 3 9.16 3.24 -1.68
CA LEU A 3 8.74 2.91 -3.05
C LEU A 3 9.66 1.86 -3.71
N ASN A 4 10.98 1.97 -3.55
CA ASN A 4 11.90 0.96 -4.11
C ASN A 4 11.70 -0.40 -3.43
N SER A 5 11.43 -0.42 -2.13
CA SER A 5 11.12 -1.66 -1.40
C SER A 5 9.80 -2.27 -1.86
N LEU A 6 8.78 -1.45 -2.14
CA LEU A 6 7.52 -1.90 -2.76
C LEU A 6 7.76 -2.49 -4.15
N LEU A 7 8.52 -1.82 -5.02
CA LEU A 7 8.84 -2.33 -6.35
C LEU A 7 9.65 -3.63 -6.29
N LEU A 8 10.58 -3.75 -5.34
CA LEU A 8 11.32 -4.99 -5.09
C LEU A 8 10.38 -6.12 -4.63
N ALA A 9 9.43 -5.85 -3.73
CA ALA A 9 8.45 -6.85 -3.31
C ALA A 9 7.55 -7.30 -4.48
N ASN A 10 7.11 -6.37 -5.33
CA ASN A 10 6.36 -6.73 -6.54
C ASN A 10 7.22 -7.56 -7.53
N ALA A 11 8.53 -7.30 -7.61
CA ALA A 11 9.44 -8.12 -8.42
C ALA A 11 9.56 -9.55 -7.85
N ILE A 12 9.66 -9.69 -6.52
CA ILE A 12 9.65 -11.00 -5.84
C ILE A 12 8.33 -11.74 -6.10
N GLN A 13 7.19 -11.05 -5.97
CA GLN A 13 5.87 -11.60 -6.29
C GLN A 13 5.79 -12.08 -7.75
N ALA A 14 6.28 -11.26 -8.69
CA ALA A 14 6.32 -11.63 -10.11
C ALA A 14 7.20 -12.86 -10.37
N ILE A 15 8.37 -12.97 -9.72
CA ILE A 15 9.23 -14.14 -9.82
C ILE A 15 8.50 -15.40 -9.32
N GLY A 16 7.83 -15.32 -8.17
CA GLY A 16 7.04 -16.44 -7.64
C GLY A 16 5.91 -16.87 -8.59
N THR A 17 5.29 -15.91 -9.27
CA THR A 17 4.25 -16.20 -10.26
C THR A 17 4.81 -16.76 -11.56
N LEU A 18 5.99 -16.29 -12.01
CA LEU A 18 6.65 -16.81 -13.21
C LEU A 18 7.01 -18.30 -13.09
N ILE A 19 7.27 -18.81 -11.88
CA ILE A 19 7.49 -20.25 -11.66
C ILE A 19 6.25 -21.07 -12.10
N SER A 20 5.05 -20.49 -12.07
CA SER A 20 3.83 -21.16 -12.55
C SER A 20 3.87 -21.53 -14.02
N THR A 21 4.71 -20.87 -14.84
CA THR A 21 4.90 -21.25 -16.25
C THR A 21 5.39 -22.68 -16.40
N GLN A 22 6.21 -23.18 -15.46
CA GLN A 22 6.66 -24.56 -15.48
C GLN A 22 5.49 -25.53 -15.31
N TRP A 23 4.54 -25.23 -14.43
CA TRP A 23 3.37 -26.07 -14.18
C TRP A 23 2.44 -26.11 -15.40
N VAL A 24 2.34 -24.99 -16.13
CA VAL A 24 1.59 -24.93 -17.38
C VAL A 24 2.24 -25.84 -18.43
N VAL A 25 3.57 -25.81 -18.57
CA VAL A 25 4.31 -26.67 -19.52
C VAL A 25 4.17 -28.15 -19.16
N GLN A 26 4.18 -28.49 -17.87
CA GLN A 26 4.07 -29.87 -17.39
C GLN A 26 2.63 -30.39 -17.37
N GLY A 27 1.62 -29.51 -17.45
CA GLY A 27 0.21 -29.87 -17.32
C GLY A 27 -0.22 -30.28 -15.90
N ALA A 28 0.68 -30.20 -14.93
CA ALA A 28 0.43 -30.53 -13.53
C ALA A 28 1.39 -29.78 -12.59
N VAL A 29 0.93 -29.52 -11.37
CA VAL A 29 1.77 -29.01 -10.28
C VAL A 29 2.31 -30.22 -9.51
N THR A 30 3.62 -30.31 -9.35
CA THR A 30 4.26 -31.43 -8.65
C THR A 30 4.87 -30.97 -7.33
N PRO A 31 4.78 -31.79 -6.25
CA PRO A 31 5.41 -31.45 -4.98
C PRO A 31 6.94 -31.55 -5.10
N GLY A 32 7.67 -30.75 -4.33
CA GLY A 32 9.13 -30.77 -4.29
C GLY A 32 9.74 -29.41 -4.00
N THR A 33 11.07 -29.32 -4.09
CA THR A 33 11.83 -28.12 -3.73
C THR A 33 11.40 -26.87 -4.50
N LEU A 34 11.14 -27.00 -5.81
CA LEU A 34 10.69 -25.86 -6.61
C LEU A 34 9.31 -25.34 -6.17
N CYS A 35 8.41 -26.25 -5.81
CA CYS A 35 7.08 -25.92 -5.30
C CYS A 35 7.20 -25.17 -3.96
N SER A 36 8.05 -25.64 -3.04
CA SER A 36 8.27 -24.96 -1.76
C SER A 36 8.95 -23.59 -1.94
N ILE A 37 9.94 -23.48 -2.85
CA ILE A 37 10.56 -22.18 -3.21
C ILE A 37 9.51 -21.23 -3.77
N GLN A 38 8.66 -21.70 -4.69
CA GLN A 38 7.58 -20.88 -5.23
C GLN A 38 6.67 -20.35 -4.12
N GLY A 39 6.23 -21.22 -3.20
CA GLY A 39 5.35 -20.83 -2.11
C GLY A 39 5.97 -19.75 -1.22
N GLY A 40 7.22 -19.94 -0.80
CA GLY A 40 7.95 -18.96 0.01
C GLY A 40 8.19 -17.64 -0.72
N VAL A 41 8.55 -17.69 -2.01
CA VAL A 41 8.77 -16.48 -2.83
C VAL A 41 7.46 -15.73 -3.06
N LYS A 42 6.35 -16.42 -3.36
CA LYS A 42 5.02 -15.78 -3.49
C LYS A 42 4.62 -15.12 -2.17
N GLN A 43 4.72 -15.82 -1.04
CA GLN A 43 4.38 -15.24 0.27
C GLN A 43 5.27 -14.03 0.61
N ALA A 44 6.59 -14.11 0.36
CA ALA A 44 7.51 -12.99 0.57
C ALA A 44 7.13 -11.76 -0.26
N GLY A 45 6.78 -11.98 -1.53
CA GLY A 45 6.34 -10.92 -2.44
C GLY A 45 5.03 -10.27 -1.99
N ASN A 46 4.02 -11.09 -1.65
CA ASN A 46 2.69 -10.66 -1.24
C ASN A 46 2.72 -9.86 0.07
N VAL A 47 3.31 -10.44 1.13
CA VAL A 47 3.46 -9.79 2.44
C VAL A 47 4.35 -8.56 2.34
N GLY A 48 5.43 -8.62 1.56
CA GLY A 48 6.29 -7.47 1.30
C GLY A 48 5.54 -6.34 0.59
N ALA A 49 4.74 -6.64 -0.43
CA ALA A 49 3.95 -5.64 -1.15
C ALA A 49 2.91 -4.98 -0.24
N ALA A 50 2.24 -5.76 0.61
CA ALA A 50 1.33 -5.25 1.62
C ALA A 50 2.04 -4.29 2.59
N LEU A 51 3.14 -4.73 3.20
CA LEU A 51 3.90 -3.93 4.17
C LEU A 51 4.42 -2.63 3.56
N TRP A 52 5.08 -2.70 2.41
CA TRP A 52 5.68 -1.51 1.79
C TRP A 52 4.65 -0.55 1.20
N SER A 53 3.48 -1.05 0.77
CA SER A 53 2.35 -0.19 0.39
C SER A 53 1.83 0.61 1.59
N PHE A 54 1.69 -0.03 2.75
CA PHE A 54 1.30 0.65 3.99
C PHE A 54 2.36 1.65 4.45
N MET A 55 3.64 1.27 4.41
CA MET A 55 4.74 2.18 4.79
C MET A 55 4.82 3.41 3.87
N LEU A 56 4.51 3.24 2.57
CA LEU A 56 4.38 4.36 1.65
C LEU A 56 3.20 5.28 2.06
N ALA A 57 2.07 4.72 2.48
CA ALA A 57 0.92 5.48 2.99
C ALA A 57 1.25 6.26 4.29
N VAL A 58 1.96 5.63 5.24
CA VAL A 58 2.44 6.29 6.46
C VAL A 58 3.39 7.43 6.13
N HIS A 59 4.32 7.21 5.20
CA HIS A 59 5.25 8.25 4.77
C HIS A 59 4.53 9.43 4.12
N ALA A 60 3.58 9.16 3.22
CA ALA A 60 2.75 10.18 2.61
C ALA A 60 1.92 10.94 3.65
N PHE A 61 1.32 10.24 4.62
CA PHE A 61 0.59 10.85 5.73
C PHE A 61 1.47 11.77 6.57
N ASN A 62 2.68 11.35 6.92
CA ASN A 62 3.60 12.18 7.71
C ASN A 62 3.95 13.48 6.99
N LEU A 63 4.19 13.43 5.68
CA LEU A 63 4.54 14.61 4.88
C LEU A 63 3.32 15.51 4.61
N ILE A 64 2.20 14.93 4.17
CA ILE A 64 1.03 15.66 3.68
C ILE A 64 0.14 16.10 4.83
N PHE A 65 -0.10 15.20 5.78
CA PHE A 65 -0.88 15.48 6.97
C PHE A 65 0.03 16.13 8.01
N LEU A 66 0.90 15.38 8.69
CA LEU A 66 1.63 15.88 9.86
C LEU A 66 2.65 17.00 9.54
N ARG A 67 3.06 17.15 8.28
CA ARG A 67 4.17 18.03 7.86
C ARG A 67 5.48 17.73 8.59
N VAL A 68 5.71 16.46 8.89
CA VAL A 68 6.93 15.97 9.53
C VAL A 68 7.68 15.12 8.52
N ASP A 69 8.97 15.43 8.34
CA ASP A 69 9.86 14.54 7.61
C ASP A 69 10.54 13.57 8.56
N VAL A 70 10.69 12.34 8.09
CA VAL A 70 11.35 11.28 8.83
C VAL A 70 12.85 11.38 8.57
N SER A 71 13.65 11.33 9.63
CA SER A 71 15.11 11.37 9.51
C SER A 71 15.63 10.22 8.64
N THR A 72 16.75 10.43 7.96
CA THR A 72 17.38 9.41 7.10
C THR A 72 17.69 8.13 7.88
N LEU A 73 18.15 8.25 9.13
CA LEU A 73 18.41 7.11 10.00
C LEU A 73 17.14 6.30 10.29
N ALA A 74 16.04 6.97 10.67
CA ALA A 74 14.76 6.31 10.93
C ALA A 74 14.21 5.63 9.66
N LYS A 75 14.36 6.25 8.49
CA LYS A 75 14.01 5.64 7.20
C LYS A 75 14.76 4.32 6.97
N TRP A 76 16.08 4.29 7.19
CA TRP A 76 16.88 3.06 7.02
C TRP A 76 16.56 1.98 8.04
N ILE A 77 16.40 2.34 9.32
CA ILE A 77 15.98 1.40 10.37
C ILE A 77 14.66 0.74 9.98
N THR A 78 13.69 1.54 9.54
CA THR A 78 12.36 1.05 9.13
C THR A 78 12.47 0.12 7.93
N ILE A 79 13.35 0.40 6.96
CA ILE A 79 13.59 -0.48 5.81
C ILE A 79 14.15 -1.84 6.25
N VAL A 80 15.16 -1.84 7.12
CA VAL A 80 15.79 -3.07 7.62
C VAL A 80 14.79 -3.90 8.43
N VAL A 81 14.13 -3.28 9.40
CA VAL A 81 13.14 -3.95 10.25
C VAL A 81 11.98 -4.49 9.42
N GLY A 82 11.51 -3.75 8.42
CA GLY A 82 10.42 -4.20 7.56
C GLY A 82 10.77 -5.44 6.75
N TRP A 83 11.96 -5.50 6.15
CA TRP A 83 12.39 -6.72 5.43
C TRP A 83 12.64 -7.90 6.37
N LEU A 84 13.19 -7.65 7.56
CA LEU A 84 13.32 -8.70 8.58
C LEU A 84 11.95 -9.26 8.99
N ALA A 85 10.92 -8.41 9.10
CA ALA A 85 9.56 -8.85 9.38
C ALA A 85 8.99 -9.72 8.25
N VAL A 86 9.21 -9.35 6.97
CA VAL A 86 8.80 -10.17 5.82
C VAL A 86 9.50 -11.54 5.85
N VAL A 87 10.81 -11.56 6.07
CA VAL A 87 11.57 -12.81 6.19
C VAL A 87 11.04 -13.67 7.34
N LEU A 88 10.78 -13.05 8.50
CA LEU A 88 10.24 -13.74 9.67
C LEU A 88 8.89 -14.41 9.36
N VAL A 89 7.97 -13.69 8.71
CA VAL A 89 6.64 -14.22 8.34
C VAL A 89 6.74 -15.41 7.37
N VAL A 90 7.73 -15.43 6.48
CA VAL A 90 7.92 -16.52 5.52
C VAL A 90 8.57 -17.74 6.17
N ILE A 91 9.56 -17.54 7.06
CA ILE A 91 10.29 -18.66 7.68
C ILE A 91 9.54 -19.27 8.86
N ILE A 92 8.65 -18.54 9.54
CA ILE A 92 7.94 -19.06 10.72
C ILE A 92 7.06 -20.26 10.37
N GLY A 93 6.48 -20.29 9.16
CA GLY A 93 5.68 -21.40 8.67
C GLY A 93 6.46 -22.72 8.65
N PRO A 94 7.51 -22.84 7.82
CA PRO A 94 8.33 -24.05 7.76
C PRO A 94 9.10 -24.37 9.05
N LEU A 95 9.55 -23.37 9.81
CA LEU A 95 10.42 -23.61 10.97
C LEU A 95 9.69 -23.89 12.28
N ALA A 96 8.50 -23.32 12.49
CA ALA A 96 7.80 -23.40 13.77
C ALA A 96 6.38 -23.98 13.68
N ILE A 97 5.72 -23.90 12.52
CA ILE A 97 4.31 -24.29 12.37
C ILE A 97 4.18 -25.64 11.67
N GLU A 98 5.08 -25.92 10.72
CA GLU A 98 5.13 -27.19 9.99
C GLU A 98 5.21 -28.37 10.95
N ASN A 99 4.35 -29.36 10.74
CA ASN A 99 4.38 -30.59 11.54
C ASN A 99 4.11 -31.83 10.69
N LYS A 100 4.60 -32.99 11.17
CA LYS A 100 4.45 -34.27 10.46
C LYS A 100 3.00 -34.71 10.25
N ALA A 101 2.08 -34.22 11.09
CA ALA A 101 0.66 -34.60 11.01
C ALA A 101 -0.07 -33.89 9.85
N ARG A 102 0.28 -32.63 9.59
CA ARG A 102 -0.31 -31.79 8.53
C ARG A 102 0.51 -31.80 7.22
N GLY A 103 1.73 -32.33 7.26
CA GLY A 103 2.61 -32.38 6.09
C GLY A 103 3.31 -31.04 5.82
N PRO A 104 3.88 -30.85 4.62
CA PRO A 104 4.71 -29.68 4.31
C PRO A 104 3.90 -28.37 4.35
N TYR A 105 4.48 -27.32 4.91
CA TYR A 105 3.84 -26.00 5.03
C TYR A 105 3.66 -25.34 3.65
N PHE A 106 4.72 -25.36 2.82
CA PHE A 106 4.64 -24.93 1.43
C PHE A 106 4.47 -26.13 0.51
N GLY A 107 3.45 -26.09 -0.32
CA GLY A 107 3.10 -27.16 -1.24
C GLY A 107 2.01 -26.74 -2.21
N ILE A 108 1.34 -27.72 -2.81
CA ILE A 108 0.30 -27.48 -3.81
C ILE A 108 -0.92 -26.85 -3.12
N SER A 109 -1.37 -25.70 -3.62
CA SER A 109 -2.65 -25.08 -3.22
C SER A 109 -3.40 -24.64 -4.46
N GLY A 110 -4.18 -25.55 -5.03
CA GLY A 110 -4.86 -25.37 -6.30
C GLY A 110 -3.91 -25.49 -7.49
N TYR A 111 -3.75 -24.40 -8.26
CA TYR A 111 -3.02 -24.39 -9.55
C TYR A 111 -1.57 -23.91 -9.45
N TRP A 112 -1.09 -23.60 -8.25
CA TRP A 112 0.27 -23.16 -7.98
C TRP A 112 0.70 -23.66 -6.60
N CYS A 113 1.96 -23.40 -6.25
CA CYS A 113 2.47 -23.71 -4.93
C CYS A 113 2.44 -22.49 -4.01
N TRP A 114 1.94 -22.71 -2.79
CA TRP A 114 1.74 -21.71 -1.76
C TRP A 114 1.62 -22.37 -0.37
N ILE A 115 1.13 -21.66 0.64
CA ILE A 115 0.75 -22.24 1.94
C ILE A 115 -0.34 -23.29 1.67
N THR A 116 -0.13 -24.53 2.12
CA THR A 116 -1.04 -25.65 1.82
C THR A 116 -2.39 -25.51 2.52
N ASP A 117 -3.41 -26.18 1.99
CA ASP A 117 -4.78 -26.10 2.50
C ASP A 117 -4.95 -26.77 3.89
N GLU A 118 -3.91 -27.50 4.35
CA GLU A 118 -3.79 -28.05 5.70
C GLU A 118 -3.49 -26.97 6.77
N TYR A 119 -3.16 -25.75 6.34
CA TYR A 119 -2.85 -24.60 7.20
C TYR A 119 -3.76 -23.40 6.88
N PRO A 120 -5.10 -23.53 7.01
CA PRO A 120 -6.05 -22.49 6.62
C PRO A 120 -5.98 -21.24 7.52
N ALA A 121 -5.61 -21.42 8.79
CA ALA A 121 -5.42 -20.31 9.71
C ALA A 121 -4.22 -19.47 9.27
N GLU A 122 -3.14 -20.11 8.85
CA GLU A 122 -1.91 -19.47 8.41
C GLU A 122 -2.08 -18.81 7.03
N GLN A 123 -2.83 -19.42 6.10
CA GLN A 123 -3.27 -18.75 4.86
C GLN A 123 -3.96 -17.41 5.16
N THR A 124 -4.80 -17.38 6.21
CA THR A 124 -5.53 -16.17 6.62
C THR A 124 -4.64 -15.17 7.33
N PHE A 125 -3.93 -15.59 8.39
CA PHE A 125 -3.24 -14.66 9.30
C PHE A 125 -1.80 -14.31 8.85
N LEU A 126 -1.14 -15.15 8.06
CA LEU A 126 0.24 -14.91 7.60
C LEU A 126 0.31 -14.38 6.16
N GLU A 127 -0.83 -14.13 5.52
CA GLU A 127 -0.90 -13.46 4.22
C GLU A 127 -2.08 -12.51 4.13
N TYR A 128 -3.31 -13.01 3.98
CA TYR A 128 -4.49 -12.18 3.68
C TYR A 128 -4.74 -11.10 4.73
N PHE A 129 -4.50 -11.40 6.00
CA PHE A 129 -4.66 -10.44 7.10
C PHE A 129 -3.76 -9.22 6.90
N PHE A 130 -2.48 -9.41 6.53
CA PHE A 130 -1.56 -8.30 6.29
C PHE A 130 -1.95 -7.46 5.08
N GLU A 131 -2.40 -8.12 4.02
CA GLU A 131 -2.85 -7.46 2.80
C GLU A 131 -4.07 -6.56 3.03
N TRP A 132 -5.11 -7.11 3.68
CA TRP A 132 -6.33 -6.39 3.98
C TRP A 132 -6.14 -5.33 5.07
N LEU A 133 -5.33 -5.60 6.09
CA LEU A 133 -4.98 -4.61 7.11
C LEU A 133 -4.22 -3.44 6.48
N SER A 134 -3.25 -3.72 5.61
CA SER A 134 -2.52 -2.71 4.85
C SER A 134 -3.45 -1.86 3.99
N ALA A 135 -4.34 -2.49 3.22
CA ALA A 135 -5.32 -1.79 2.38
C ALA A 135 -6.23 -0.88 3.22
N PHE A 136 -6.84 -1.43 4.28
CA PHE A 136 -7.75 -0.71 5.17
C PHE A 136 -7.07 0.49 5.84
N LEU A 137 -5.92 0.28 6.50
CA LEU A 137 -5.21 1.36 7.18
C LEU A 137 -4.72 2.42 6.20
N SER A 138 -4.28 2.01 5.00
CA SER A 138 -3.90 2.95 3.96
C SER A 138 -5.08 3.84 3.56
N PHE A 139 -6.27 3.27 3.32
CA PHE A 139 -7.48 4.07 3.03
C PHE A 139 -7.80 5.07 4.13
N VAL A 140 -7.69 4.67 5.40
CA VAL A 140 -7.90 5.56 6.54
C VAL A 140 -6.91 6.73 6.50
N LEU A 141 -5.62 6.46 6.35
CA LEU A 141 -4.57 7.50 6.30
C LEU A 141 -4.74 8.46 5.12
N TYR A 142 -5.03 7.93 3.93
CA TYR A 142 -5.25 8.77 2.74
C TYR A 142 -6.54 9.58 2.82
N THR A 143 -7.60 9.03 3.43
CA THR A 143 -8.84 9.77 3.66
C THR A 143 -8.59 10.98 4.55
N PHE A 144 -7.91 10.81 5.68
CA PHE A 144 -7.54 11.94 6.54
C PHE A 144 -6.62 12.94 5.84
N SER A 145 -5.64 12.45 5.07
CA SER A 145 -4.75 13.30 4.27
C SER A 145 -5.54 14.16 3.26
N LEU A 146 -6.49 13.56 2.53
CA LEU A 146 -7.34 14.27 1.58
C LEU A 146 -8.28 15.27 2.26
N LEU A 147 -8.90 14.89 3.38
CA LEU A 147 -9.77 15.80 4.13
C LEU A 147 -9.00 17.03 4.60
N ARG A 148 -7.77 16.86 5.07
CA ARG A 148 -6.92 17.98 5.49
C ARG A 148 -6.50 18.86 4.31
N VAL A 149 -6.00 18.26 3.24
CA VAL A 149 -5.50 19.00 2.07
C VAL A 149 -6.62 19.72 1.31
N ARG A 150 -7.83 19.16 1.29
CA ARG A 150 -9.02 19.83 0.74
C ARG A 150 -9.54 20.97 1.60
N GLY A 151 -9.02 21.13 2.83
CA GLY A 151 -9.52 22.10 3.80
C GLY A 151 -10.83 21.71 4.46
N ASN A 152 -11.24 20.43 4.34
CA ASN A 152 -12.40 19.92 5.05
C ASN A 152 -12.10 19.60 6.52
N LEU A 153 -10.84 19.38 6.85
CA LEU A 153 -10.37 19.12 8.21
C LEU A 153 -9.33 20.19 8.58
N ILE A 154 -9.73 21.10 9.48
CA ILE A 154 -8.94 22.27 9.87
C ILE A 154 -8.66 22.18 11.37
N ARG A 155 -7.48 22.69 11.77
CA ARG A 155 -7.12 22.87 13.17
C ARG A 155 -7.52 24.28 13.61
N ASP A 156 -8.42 24.37 14.58
CA ASP A 156 -8.89 25.63 15.17
C ASP A 156 -7.75 26.31 15.97
N ILE A 157 -7.89 27.61 16.27
CA ILE A 157 -6.96 28.39 17.10
C ILE A 157 -6.76 27.75 18.48
N ASN A 158 -7.80 27.09 18.99
CA ASN A 158 -7.76 26.34 20.26
C ASN A 158 -7.10 24.97 20.14
N GLY A 159 -6.47 24.65 19.00
CA GLY A 159 -5.80 23.38 18.72
C GLY A 159 -6.74 22.20 18.43
N ARG A 160 -8.06 22.41 18.44
CA ARG A 160 -9.07 21.36 18.21
C ARG A 160 -9.30 21.11 16.72
N TRP A 161 -9.45 19.84 16.34
CA TRP A 161 -9.81 19.45 14.97
C TRP A 161 -11.30 19.69 14.72
N ARG A 162 -11.64 20.36 13.62
CA ARG A 162 -13.02 20.56 13.18
C ARG A 162 -13.19 20.12 11.73
N LEU A 163 -14.25 19.35 11.49
CA LEU A 163 -14.72 19.01 10.16
C LEU A 163 -15.63 20.13 9.65
N ARG A 164 -15.32 20.67 8.48
CA ARG A 164 -16.13 21.66 7.77
C ARG A 164 -16.29 21.20 6.32
N PHE A 165 -17.52 21.22 5.82
CA PHE A 165 -17.77 21.02 4.40
C PHE A 165 -18.03 22.38 3.77
N VAL A 166 -17.10 22.85 2.92
CA VAL A 166 -17.24 24.15 2.24
C VAL A 166 -18.16 23.96 1.03
N PRO A 167 -19.31 24.66 0.96
CA PRO A 167 -20.18 24.62 -0.22
C PRO A 167 -19.44 25.09 -1.48
N ARG A 168 -19.78 24.58 -2.66
CA ARG A 168 -19.09 24.93 -3.93
C ARG A 168 -19.02 26.45 -4.18
N GLY A 169 -20.04 27.20 -3.76
CA GLY A 169 -20.08 28.67 -3.87
C GLY A 169 -19.07 29.42 -3.00
N GLU A 170 -18.53 28.80 -1.95
CA GLU A 170 -17.52 29.39 -1.04
C GLU A 170 -16.10 28.83 -1.28
N SER A 171 -15.91 28.05 -2.35
CA SER A 171 -14.61 27.45 -2.68
C SER A 171 -13.49 28.47 -2.92
N TRP A 172 -13.84 29.72 -3.24
CA TRP A 172 -12.91 30.83 -3.36
C TRP A 172 -12.15 31.13 -2.05
N GLN A 173 -12.77 30.89 -0.88
CA GLN A 173 -12.13 31.09 0.43
C GLN A 173 -10.92 30.16 0.63
N LEU A 174 -10.98 28.95 0.05
CA LEU A 174 -9.87 27.98 0.05
C LEU A 174 -8.76 28.37 -0.94
N ALA A 175 -9.09 29.12 -1.99
CA ALA A 175 -8.11 29.56 -2.98
C ALA A 175 -7.29 30.77 -2.49
N ILE A 176 -7.91 31.69 -1.75
CA ILE A 176 -7.24 32.87 -1.19
C ILE A 176 -6.14 32.49 -0.19
N GLY A 177 -6.33 31.41 0.58
CA GLY A 177 -5.37 30.95 1.58
C GLY A 177 -4.34 29.93 1.09
N ARG A 178 -4.40 29.49 -0.19
CA ARG A 178 -3.49 28.46 -0.71
C ARG A 178 -2.21 29.08 -1.26
N ASP A 179 -1.11 28.80 -0.58
CA ASP A 179 0.23 29.06 -1.10
C ASP A 179 0.63 28.02 -2.16
N MET A 180 1.72 28.26 -2.90
CA MET A 180 2.26 27.31 -3.88
C MET A 180 2.52 25.91 -3.28
N ILE A 181 2.91 25.86 -2.00
CA ILE A 181 3.12 24.60 -1.27
C ILE A 181 1.80 23.84 -1.11
N ASP A 182 0.71 24.53 -0.78
CA ASP A 182 -0.59 23.89 -0.59
C ASP A 182 -1.17 23.40 -1.92
N ALA A 183 -0.99 24.17 -3.00
CA ALA A 183 -1.34 23.73 -4.35
C ALA A 183 -0.56 22.48 -4.77
N ALA A 184 0.75 22.44 -4.49
CA ALA A 184 1.59 21.27 -4.74
C ALA A 184 1.13 20.06 -3.91
N MET A 185 0.83 20.24 -2.62
CA MET A 185 0.35 19.14 -1.76
C MET A 185 -1.01 18.60 -2.18
N VAL A 186 -1.95 19.45 -2.63
CA VAL A 186 -3.23 19.00 -3.23
C VAL A 186 -2.97 18.08 -4.42
N ARG A 187 -2.04 18.48 -5.30
CA ARG A 187 -1.69 17.69 -6.48
C ARG A 187 -1.03 16.38 -6.09
N VAL A 188 -0.07 16.39 -5.17
CA VAL A 188 0.61 15.18 -4.67
C VAL A 188 -0.42 14.25 -4.04
N ALA A 189 -1.26 14.73 -3.13
CA ALA A 189 -2.29 13.92 -2.48
C ALA A 189 -3.27 13.29 -3.48
N SER A 190 -3.62 14.01 -4.56
CA SER A 190 -4.51 13.50 -5.61
C SER A 190 -3.93 12.36 -6.46
N ILE A 191 -2.60 12.25 -6.50
CA ILE A 191 -1.89 11.16 -7.21
C ILE A 191 -1.61 10.02 -6.24
N VAL A 192 -1.11 10.34 -5.04
CA VAL A 192 -0.67 9.33 -4.09
C VAL A 192 -1.86 8.49 -3.57
N VAL A 193 -3.08 9.04 -3.55
CA VAL A 193 -4.30 8.27 -3.25
C VAL A 193 -4.56 7.12 -4.24
N TRP A 194 -3.97 7.13 -5.44
CA TRP A 194 -4.13 6.03 -6.39
C TRP A 194 -3.34 4.78 -6.01
N TYR A 195 -2.29 4.88 -5.19
CA TYR A 195 -1.55 3.71 -4.70
C TYR A 195 -2.45 2.70 -3.94
N PRO A 196 -3.15 3.08 -2.85
CA PRO A 196 -4.02 2.16 -2.12
C PRO A 196 -5.24 1.71 -2.94
N VAL A 197 -5.78 2.58 -3.80
CA VAL A 197 -6.91 2.27 -4.67
C VAL A 197 -6.52 1.21 -5.67
N ALA A 198 -5.40 1.40 -6.36
CA ALA A 198 -4.87 0.42 -7.31
C ALA A 198 -4.53 -0.90 -6.61
N TYR A 199 -3.83 -0.86 -5.47
CA TYR A 199 -3.50 -2.06 -4.70
C TYR A 199 -4.76 -2.87 -4.36
N THR A 200 -5.79 -2.20 -3.84
CA THR A 200 -7.06 -2.86 -3.45
C THR A 200 -7.81 -3.42 -4.65
N LEU A 201 -7.87 -2.69 -5.77
CA LEU A 201 -8.53 -3.17 -6.99
C LEU A 201 -7.83 -4.40 -7.60
N LEU A 202 -6.51 -4.51 -7.44
CA LEU A 202 -5.73 -5.62 -7.98
C LEU A 202 -5.81 -6.88 -7.12
N ILE A 203 -5.92 -6.73 -5.80
CA ILE A 203 -5.99 -7.86 -4.86
C ILE A 203 -7.42 -8.37 -4.60
N LEU A 204 -8.42 -7.50 -4.73
CA LEU A 204 -9.81 -7.82 -4.46
C LEU A 204 -10.35 -9.03 -5.28
N PRO A 205 -10.08 -9.16 -6.59
CA PRO A 205 -10.63 -10.27 -7.38
C PRO A 205 -10.09 -11.63 -6.93
N ILE A 206 -8.78 -11.74 -6.69
CA ILE A 206 -8.15 -13.00 -6.30
C ILE A 206 -8.56 -13.42 -4.89
N THR A 207 -8.69 -12.47 -3.97
CA THR A 207 -9.17 -12.74 -2.61
C THR A 207 -10.62 -13.21 -2.60
N ILE A 208 -11.51 -12.59 -3.40
CA ILE A 208 -12.89 -13.06 -3.57
C ILE A 208 -12.92 -14.49 -4.12
N ALA A 209 -12.15 -14.79 -5.17
CA ALA A 209 -12.10 -16.12 -5.76
C ALA A 209 -11.63 -17.19 -4.75
N ARG A 210 -10.59 -16.87 -3.97
CA ARG A 210 -10.05 -17.78 -2.95
C ARG A 210 -11.01 -17.98 -1.78
N PHE A 211 -11.61 -16.91 -1.26
CA PHE A 211 -12.58 -17.02 -0.16
C PHE A 211 -13.86 -17.73 -0.59
N ALA A 212 -14.33 -17.53 -1.82
CA ALA A 212 -15.44 -18.30 -2.37
C ALA A 212 -15.09 -19.80 -2.45
N SER A 213 -13.87 -20.14 -2.89
CA SER A 213 -13.38 -21.52 -2.89
C SER A 213 -13.33 -22.11 -1.48
N TYR A 214 -12.88 -21.36 -0.47
CA TYR A 214 -12.87 -21.82 0.93
C TYR A 214 -14.28 -22.02 1.50
N ALA A 215 -15.25 -21.24 1.04
CA ALA A 215 -16.66 -21.41 1.37
C ALA A 215 -17.32 -22.60 0.65
N GLY A 216 -16.56 -23.35 -0.17
CA GLY A 216 -17.05 -24.50 -0.92
C GLY A 216 -17.71 -24.18 -2.26
N ALA A 217 -17.64 -22.92 -2.74
CA ALA A 217 -18.13 -22.56 -4.05
C ALA A 217 -17.21 -23.11 -5.16
N GLN A 218 -17.79 -23.63 -6.24
CA GLN A 218 -17.03 -24.07 -7.40
C GLN A 218 -16.66 -22.86 -8.27
N VAL A 219 -15.47 -22.32 -8.03
CA VAL A 219 -14.93 -21.23 -8.85
C VAL A 219 -14.25 -21.82 -10.09
N PRO A 220 -14.64 -21.39 -11.32
CA PRO A 220 -14.01 -21.89 -12.54
C PRO A 220 -12.50 -21.59 -12.57
N THR A 221 -11.71 -22.57 -13.04
CA THR A 221 -10.24 -22.45 -13.15
C THR A 221 -9.81 -21.17 -13.87
N TRP A 222 -10.45 -20.87 -15.01
CA TRP A 222 -10.10 -19.71 -15.83
C TRP A 222 -10.28 -18.38 -15.07
N ALA A 223 -11.27 -18.31 -14.16
CA ALA A 223 -11.56 -17.13 -13.39
C ALA A 223 -10.48 -16.90 -12.33
N THR A 224 -10.08 -17.97 -11.63
CA THR A 224 -8.99 -17.92 -10.65
C THR A 224 -7.66 -17.51 -11.29
N LEU A 225 -7.34 -18.07 -12.46
CA LEU A 225 -6.12 -17.71 -13.21
C LEU A 225 -6.15 -16.26 -13.68
N LEU A 226 -7.28 -15.78 -14.20
CA LEU A 226 -7.43 -14.38 -14.59
C LEU A 226 -7.22 -13.44 -13.40
N CYS A 227 -7.77 -13.78 -12.23
CA CYS A 227 -7.58 -13.00 -11.01
C CYS A 227 -6.12 -12.96 -10.55
N ASP A 228 -5.38 -14.08 -10.65
CA ASP A 228 -3.94 -14.15 -10.32
C ASP A 228 -3.11 -13.30 -11.31
N VAL A 229 -3.46 -13.30 -12.60
CA VAL A 229 -2.84 -12.41 -13.60
C VAL A 229 -3.09 -10.94 -13.26
N ILE A 230 -4.33 -10.56 -12.92
CA ILE A 230 -4.65 -9.18 -12.51
C ILE A 230 -3.81 -8.78 -11.29
N PHE A 231 -3.74 -9.65 -10.27
CA PHE A 231 -2.96 -9.38 -9.08
C PHE A 231 -1.46 -9.21 -9.39
N SER A 232 -0.93 -10.03 -10.31
CA SER A 232 0.46 -9.99 -10.75
C SER A 232 0.85 -8.71 -11.51
N LEU A 233 -0.13 -7.93 -12.00
CA LEU A 233 0.11 -6.62 -12.62
C LEU A 233 0.39 -5.50 -11.59
N SER A 234 0.34 -5.80 -10.29
CA SER A 234 0.69 -4.89 -9.18
C SER A 234 1.99 -4.12 -9.41
N GLY A 235 3.06 -4.82 -9.82
CA GLY A 235 4.36 -4.22 -10.07
C GLY A 235 4.34 -3.23 -11.21
N PHE A 236 3.67 -3.59 -12.31
CA PHE A 236 3.53 -2.71 -13.47
C PHE A 236 2.74 -1.46 -13.11
N VAL A 237 1.60 -1.60 -12.41
CA VAL A 237 0.77 -0.47 -12.00
C VAL A 237 1.52 0.45 -11.03
N ASN A 238 2.21 -0.10 -10.03
CA ASN A 238 3.02 0.69 -9.09
C ASN A 238 4.17 1.42 -9.79
N PHE A 239 4.80 0.79 -10.79
CA PHE A 239 5.84 1.41 -11.60
C PHE A 239 5.30 2.55 -12.47
N MET A 240 4.13 2.38 -13.10
CA MET A 240 3.45 3.45 -13.83
C MET A 240 3.08 4.62 -12.92
N LEU A 241 2.53 4.35 -11.73
CA LEU A 241 2.23 5.38 -10.73
C LEU A 241 3.50 6.13 -10.29
N ALA A 242 4.62 5.42 -10.13
CA ALA A 242 5.91 6.03 -9.82
C ALA A 242 6.40 6.97 -10.93
N ILE A 243 6.28 6.58 -12.20
CA ILE A 243 6.63 7.42 -13.35
C ILE A 243 5.71 8.65 -13.44
N ILE A 244 4.41 8.47 -13.26
CA ILE A 244 3.45 9.58 -13.29
C ILE A 244 3.78 10.57 -12.17
N THR A 245 4.05 10.06 -10.96
CA THR A 245 4.45 10.89 -9.82
C THR A 245 5.75 11.64 -10.11
N SER A 246 6.78 10.98 -10.65
CA SER A 246 8.06 11.65 -10.91
C SER A 246 7.98 12.68 -12.05
N ARG A 247 7.21 12.41 -13.11
CA ARG A 247 7.03 13.35 -14.23
C ARG A 247 6.18 14.56 -13.86
N MET A 248 5.18 14.39 -13.00
CA MET A 248 4.31 15.50 -12.57
C MET A 248 4.99 16.43 -11.57
N PHE A 249 6.09 16.00 -10.94
CA PHE A 249 6.88 16.80 -10.01
C PHE A 249 8.38 16.75 -10.35
N PRO A 250 8.81 17.34 -11.49
CA PRO A 250 10.20 17.26 -11.91
C PRO A 250 11.17 17.96 -10.94
N ASP A 251 10.70 18.92 -10.14
CA ASP A 251 11.56 19.70 -9.24
C ASP A 251 10.93 19.93 -7.85
N PHE A 252 10.91 18.90 -7.01
CA PHE A 252 10.72 19.08 -5.56
C PHE A 252 11.86 19.92 -4.94
N ARG A 253 13.00 20.09 -5.63
CA ARG A 253 14.13 20.91 -5.17
C ARG A 253 13.84 22.42 -5.28
N ALA A 254 12.94 22.81 -6.17
CA ALA A 254 12.51 24.20 -6.33
C ALA A 254 11.38 24.59 -5.36
N LEU A 255 10.72 23.60 -4.73
CA LEU A 255 9.69 23.82 -3.73
C LEU A 255 10.31 23.91 -2.33
N PRO A 256 9.84 24.83 -1.48
CA PRO A 256 10.19 24.80 -0.06
C PRO A 256 9.81 23.44 0.54
N HIS A 257 10.61 22.94 1.48
CA HIS A 257 10.37 21.66 2.13
C HIS A 257 8.94 21.58 2.67
N PHE A 258 8.22 20.46 2.48
CA PHE A 258 6.83 20.34 2.98
C PHE A 258 6.71 20.46 4.51
N ALA A 259 7.82 20.30 5.21
CA ALA A 259 7.93 20.47 6.66
C ALA A 259 8.20 21.93 7.09
N THR A 260 8.31 22.89 6.17
CA THR A 260 8.58 24.29 6.49
C THR A 260 7.44 24.88 7.35
N PRO A 261 7.71 25.38 8.58
CA PRO A 261 6.71 26.04 9.42
C PRO A 261 6.23 27.34 8.77
N ARG A 262 4.94 27.66 8.90
CA ARG A 262 4.39 28.95 8.42
C ARG A 262 4.64 30.07 9.43
N ARG A 263 4.74 31.31 8.92
CA ARG A 263 4.45 32.51 9.72
C ARG A 263 2.93 32.62 9.90
N GLY A 264 2.48 33.01 11.09
CA GLY A 264 1.06 33.24 11.37
C GLY A 264 0.47 34.29 10.41
N LEU A 265 -0.77 34.07 9.97
CA LEU A 265 -1.50 35.02 9.14
C LEU A 265 -1.71 36.33 9.91
N ASP A 266 -1.35 37.45 9.29
CA ASP A 266 -1.67 38.78 9.82
C ASP A 266 -3.17 39.03 9.58
N ASN A 267 -3.94 39.01 10.67
CA ASN A 267 -5.42 39.10 10.65
C ASN A 267 -5.95 40.46 10.15
N SER A 268 -5.06 41.40 9.83
CA SER A 268 -5.38 42.74 9.35
C SER A 268 -5.49 42.85 7.81
N GLY A 269 -5.09 41.82 7.06
CA GLY A 269 -5.06 41.83 5.59
C GLY A 269 -6.14 41.00 4.88
N PRO A 270 -6.24 41.06 3.54
CA PRO A 270 -7.19 40.28 2.74
C PRO A 270 -7.09 38.76 2.93
N GLY A 271 -5.96 38.25 3.47
CA GLY A 271 -5.75 36.85 3.82
C GLY A 271 -6.59 36.35 5.01
N ALA A 272 -7.17 37.24 5.83
CA ALA A 272 -8.04 36.87 6.95
C ALA A 272 -9.36 36.22 6.50
N LEU A 273 -9.78 36.48 5.26
CA LEU A 273 -10.95 35.84 4.63
C LEU A 273 -10.63 34.43 4.09
N GLY A 274 -9.35 34.07 4.00
CA GLY A 274 -8.87 32.80 3.48
C GLY A 274 -8.89 31.69 4.54
N ILE A 275 -9.31 30.49 4.13
CA ILE A 275 -9.27 29.30 4.98
C ILE A 275 -7.97 28.55 4.71
N THR A 276 -7.07 28.52 5.68
CA THR A 276 -5.83 27.72 5.56
C THR A 276 -5.93 26.45 6.42
N PRO A 277 -5.80 25.24 5.84
CA PRO A 277 -5.89 23.99 6.59
C PRO A 277 -4.72 23.74 7.55
N PHE A 278 -3.72 24.64 7.56
CA PHE A 278 -2.43 24.38 8.19
C PHE A 278 -1.90 25.59 8.97
N MET A 279 -2.78 26.20 9.76
CA MET A 279 -2.38 27.03 10.90
C MET A 279 -1.76 26.10 11.95
N LEU A 280 -0.49 26.32 12.28
CA LEU A 280 0.20 25.60 13.36
C LEU A 280 -0.07 26.29 14.69
#